data_AF-D8M1N6-F1
#
_entry.id   AF-D8M1N6-F1
#
_cell.length_a   1.000
_cell.length_b   1.000
_cell.length_c   1.000
_cell.angle_alpha   90.00
_cell.angle_beta   90.00
_cell.angle_gamma   90.00
#
_symmetry.space_group_name_H-M   'P 1'
#
loop_
_entity.id
_entity.type
_entity.pdbx_description
1 polymer ?
#
loop_
_entity_poly.entity_id
_entity_poly.type
_entity_poly.pdbx_seq_one_letter_code
_entity_poly.pdbx_strand_id
1 'polypeptide(L)'
;MYIQHHYFGLAPSQVIFFSQGTLPCIDNDGHVILSTPFEIATAPDGNGGLFMALHRSHTTIAGVESEASVIAHMQQHGVRFVQIYGVDNAIVRVPDPVMFGLFMQEGDDAGNKCVAKNGPHERVGVVCKKGGKYNVVEYSELSEEMATQTDAEGNLVLSAGFICNLYYTVDFLVTKCSPETLPLLYHVARKAIPYYDEAEKTTVKPKEPNGVKMESFIFDVFPMSEKMGCLLVPRSEFTPVKNGNDAKFDCPDSARKIMEDTFAQWLQARHCQLQGTLDSHALEVSGLVSFAGENLERLEGQTLVMPCVICRKSEVSEKELEEAATVCEGVVMVKGEVNKYVFL
;
A
#
# COMPACT_ATOMS: atom_id res chain seq x y z
N MET A 1 15.87 -4.10 -10.56
CA MET A 1 14.65 -3.37 -10.93
C MET A 1 14.89 -1.87 -11.15
N TYR A 2 14.98 -1.02 -10.12
CA TYR A 2 15.05 0.45 -10.31
C TYR A 2 16.15 0.91 -11.27
N ILE A 3 17.38 0.38 -11.13
CA ILE A 3 18.49 0.69 -12.05
C ILE A 3 18.18 0.27 -13.49
N GLN A 4 17.60 -0.91 -13.68
CA GLN A 4 17.25 -1.45 -15.01
C GLN A 4 16.14 -0.64 -15.70
N HIS A 5 15.27 0.01 -14.93
CA HIS A 5 14.18 0.85 -15.42
C HIS A 5 14.50 2.35 -15.28
N HIS A 6 15.77 2.72 -15.16
CA HIS A 6 16.21 4.12 -15.06
C HIS A 6 15.41 4.95 -14.04
N TYR A 7 15.14 4.34 -12.87
CA TYR A 7 14.37 4.94 -11.77
C TYR A 7 13.00 5.51 -12.18
N PHE A 8 12.41 4.98 -13.26
CA PHE A 8 11.11 5.42 -13.79
C PHE A 8 11.05 6.93 -14.07
N GLY A 9 12.19 7.53 -14.45
CA GLY A 9 12.32 8.96 -14.75
C GLY A 9 12.63 9.85 -13.54
N LEU A 10 12.70 9.30 -12.33
CA LEU A 10 13.16 10.03 -11.15
C LEU A 10 14.69 10.13 -11.12
N ALA A 11 15.21 11.15 -10.43
CA ALA A 11 16.64 11.19 -10.15
C ALA A 11 17.01 10.07 -9.16
N PRO A 12 18.13 9.35 -9.35
CA PRO A 12 18.54 8.29 -8.42
C PRO A 12 18.71 8.77 -6.95
N SER A 13 18.98 10.05 -6.74
CA SER A 13 19.08 10.67 -5.42
C SER A 13 17.73 10.88 -4.72
N GLN A 14 16.61 10.79 -5.44
CA GLN A 14 15.26 10.91 -4.88
C GLN A 14 14.71 9.58 -4.36
N VAL A 15 15.37 8.47 -4.67
CA VAL A 15 14.95 7.12 -4.26
C VAL A 15 15.94 6.57 -3.25
N ILE A 16 15.44 6.33 -2.04
CA ILE A 16 16.23 5.91 -0.89
C ILE A 16 15.77 4.51 -0.51
N PHE A 17 16.70 3.57 -0.49
CA PHE A 17 16.44 2.21 -0.03
C PHE A 17 16.92 2.05 1.41
N PHE A 18 16.17 1.29 2.19
CA PHE A 18 16.55 0.86 3.53
C PHE A 18 15.80 -0.45 3.82
N SER A 19 16.32 -1.25 4.75
CA SER A 19 15.73 -2.54 5.11
C SER A 19 15.10 -2.46 6.49
N GLN A 20 13.95 -3.12 6.66
CA GLN A 20 13.42 -3.38 7.99
C GLN A 20 14.19 -4.50 8.69
N GLY A 21 13.96 -4.64 9.99
CA GLY A 21 14.57 -5.68 10.80
C GLY A 21 13.94 -7.06 10.57
N THR A 22 14.46 -8.02 11.33
CA THR A 22 13.85 -9.34 11.47
C THR A 22 13.83 -9.73 12.95
N LEU A 23 12.89 -10.59 13.31
CA LEU A 23 12.80 -11.19 14.64
C LEU A 23 13.06 -12.70 14.56
N PRO A 24 13.69 -13.30 15.60
CA PRO A 24 13.79 -14.74 15.73
C PRO A 24 12.42 -15.41 15.78
N CYS A 25 12.30 -16.55 15.11
CA CYS A 25 11.17 -17.45 15.27
C CYS A 25 11.30 -18.23 16.57
N ILE A 26 10.19 -18.39 17.30
CA ILE A 26 10.17 -19.04 18.61
C ILE A 26 9.32 -20.31 18.53
N ASP A 27 9.77 -21.43 19.09
CA ASP A 27 9.00 -22.66 19.16
C ASP A 27 7.87 -22.58 20.21
N ASN A 28 7.08 -23.63 20.34
CA ASN A 28 5.99 -23.68 21.31
C ASN A 28 6.45 -23.68 22.78
N ASP A 29 7.72 -23.99 23.04
CA ASP A 29 8.32 -24.05 24.38
C ASP A 29 9.07 -22.76 24.76
N GLY A 30 9.17 -21.79 23.83
CA GLY A 30 9.82 -20.51 24.05
C GLY A 30 11.29 -20.45 23.61
N HIS A 31 11.80 -21.46 22.89
CA HIS A 31 13.16 -21.48 22.37
C HIS A 31 13.26 -20.86 20.98
N VAL A 32 14.44 -20.31 20.67
CA VAL A 32 14.75 -19.84 19.32
C VAL A 32 14.88 -21.04 18.37
N ILE A 33 14.17 -20.97 17.24
CA ILE A 33 14.25 -21.97 16.19
C ILE A 33 15.51 -21.75 15.35
N LEU A 34 16.25 -22.82 15.10
CA LEU A 34 17.38 -22.84 14.17
C LEU A 34 16.92 -23.27 12.77
N SER A 35 17.28 -22.54 11.72
CA SER A 35 17.05 -22.95 10.31
C SER A 35 18.11 -23.95 9.83
N THR A 36 19.33 -23.81 10.35
CA THR A 36 20.50 -24.66 10.12
C THR A 36 21.27 -24.82 11.44
N PRO A 37 22.31 -25.68 11.56
CA PRO A 37 23.07 -25.82 12.81
C PRO A 37 23.70 -24.53 13.35
N PHE A 38 23.83 -23.50 12.52
CA PHE A 38 24.55 -22.26 12.81
C PHE A 38 23.77 -21.00 12.43
N GLU A 39 22.49 -21.13 12.07
CA GLU A 39 21.65 -20.00 11.64
C GLU A 39 20.30 -20.04 12.36
N ILE A 40 19.91 -18.88 12.88
CA ILE A 40 18.61 -18.67 13.51
C ILE A 40 17.56 -18.50 12.42
N ALA A 41 16.43 -19.20 12.53
CA ALA A 41 15.27 -18.95 11.70
C ALA A 41 14.68 -17.58 12.08
N THR A 42 14.73 -16.63 11.15
CA THR A 42 14.17 -15.28 11.34
C THR A 42 13.00 -15.02 10.39
N ALA A 43 12.16 -14.05 10.74
CA ALA A 43 11.11 -13.52 9.90
C ALA A 43 11.10 -11.99 9.97
N PRO A 44 10.61 -11.29 8.94
CA PRO A 44 10.37 -9.85 9.04
C PRO A 44 9.54 -9.49 10.27
N ASP A 45 9.85 -8.35 10.89
CA ASP A 45 9.31 -7.92 12.18
C ASP A 45 7.93 -7.22 12.10
N GLY A 46 7.18 -7.49 11.02
CA GLY A 46 5.90 -6.87 10.70
C GLY A 46 6.04 -5.47 10.09
N ASN A 47 4.93 -4.93 9.56
CA ASN A 47 4.96 -3.61 8.92
C ASN A 47 5.18 -2.45 9.92
N GLY A 48 4.97 -2.66 11.22
CA GLY A 48 5.35 -1.73 12.28
C GLY A 48 6.87 -1.64 12.47
N GLY A 49 7.64 -2.63 12.01
CA GLY A 49 9.10 -2.62 12.00
C GLY A 49 9.69 -1.47 11.18
N LEU A 50 8.87 -0.87 10.30
CA LEU A 50 9.15 0.38 9.62
C LEU A 50 9.66 1.45 10.59
N PHE A 51 9.02 1.66 11.75
CA PHE A 51 9.41 2.75 12.64
C PHE A 51 10.83 2.55 13.18
N MET A 52 11.18 1.33 13.59
CA MET A 52 12.55 0.99 13.98
C MET A 52 13.54 1.21 12.83
N ALA A 53 13.17 0.80 11.62
CA ALA A 53 13.99 0.92 10.43
C ALA A 53 14.23 2.37 10.03
N LEU A 54 13.22 3.25 10.12
CA LEU A 54 13.36 4.68 9.84
C LEU A 54 14.43 5.34 10.71
N HIS A 55 14.58 4.89 11.95
CA HIS A 55 15.53 5.43 12.93
C HIS A 55 16.91 4.78 12.85
N ARG A 56 17.00 3.48 12.57
CA ARG A 56 18.24 2.70 12.73
C ARG A 56 18.87 2.19 11.44
N SER A 57 18.09 2.00 10.38
CA SER A 57 18.62 1.40 9.17
C SER A 57 19.47 2.40 8.40
N HIS A 58 20.60 1.90 7.89
CA HIS A 58 21.39 2.64 6.90
C HIS A 58 20.57 2.83 5.63
N THR A 59 20.87 3.91 4.93
CA THR A 59 20.21 4.25 3.67
C THR A 59 21.12 3.98 2.50
N THR A 60 20.56 3.53 1.38
CA THR A 60 21.27 3.42 0.10
C THR A 60 20.66 4.41 -0.87
N ILE A 61 21.47 5.33 -1.38
CA ILE A 61 21.07 6.39 -2.30
C ILE A 61 21.95 6.32 -3.54
N ALA A 62 21.35 6.23 -4.73
CA ALA A 62 22.08 6.06 -5.99
C ALA A 62 23.13 4.92 -5.98
N GLY A 63 22.85 3.83 -5.24
CA GLY A 63 23.76 2.68 -5.10
C GLY A 63 24.90 2.87 -4.10
N VAL A 64 24.92 3.97 -3.35
CA VAL A 64 25.92 4.25 -2.31
C VAL A 64 25.28 4.16 -0.94
N GLU A 65 25.87 3.36 -0.05
CA GLU A 65 25.45 3.27 1.35
C GLU A 65 25.83 4.54 2.13
N SER A 66 24.94 4.93 3.04
CA SER A 66 25.04 6.09 3.90
C SER A 66 24.66 5.69 5.32
N GLU A 67 25.49 6.09 6.29
CA GLU A 67 25.25 5.90 7.72
C GLU A 67 24.05 6.72 8.23
N ALA A 68 23.57 7.71 7.45
CA ALA A 68 22.40 8.50 7.81
C ALA A 68 21.13 7.65 7.77
N SER A 69 20.35 7.68 8.84
CA SER A 69 19.02 7.06 8.90
C SER A 69 18.03 7.81 8.01
N VAL A 70 16.87 7.18 7.76
CA VAL A 70 15.80 7.81 6.97
C VAL A 70 15.28 9.07 7.67
N ILE A 71 15.14 9.04 9.01
CA ILE A 71 14.74 10.21 9.79
C ILE A 71 15.76 11.36 9.66
N ALA A 72 17.06 11.06 9.79
CA ALA A 72 18.11 12.06 9.62
C ALA A 72 18.07 12.67 8.22
N HIS A 73 17.86 11.84 7.19
CA HIS A 73 17.71 12.30 5.82
C HIS A 73 16.48 13.22 5.65
N MET A 74 15.32 12.85 6.20
CA MET A 74 14.10 13.67 6.17
C MET A 74 14.33 15.05 6.82
N GLN A 75 14.94 15.08 8.01
CA GLN A 75 15.23 16.31 8.74
C GLN A 75 16.22 17.19 7.99
N GLN A 76 17.30 16.62 7.45
CA GLN A 76 18.30 17.35 6.65
C GLN A 76 17.70 18.02 5.42
N HIS A 77 16.70 17.40 4.79
CA HIS A 77 16.05 17.91 3.58
C HIS A 77 14.80 18.75 3.89
N GLY A 78 14.48 19.00 5.16
CA GLY A 78 13.32 19.79 5.56
C GLY A 78 11.98 19.12 5.22
N VAL A 79 11.93 17.80 5.13
CA VAL A 79 10.68 17.05 4.98
C VAL A 79 9.87 17.21 6.26
N ARG A 80 8.59 17.58 6.12
CA ARG A 80 7.69 17.82 7.25
C ARG A 80 6.59 16.78 7.38
N PHE A 81 6.24 16.15 6.27
CA PHE A 81 5.08 15.27 6.15
C PHE A 81 5.44 14.07 5.28
N VAL A 82 4.93 12.90 5.64
CA VAL A 82 5.24 11.63 4.99
C VAL A 82 3.94 10.88 4.73
N GLN A 83 3.81 10.35 3.52
CA GLN A 83 2.79 9.35 3.20
C GLN A 83 3.41 7.97 3.24
N ILE A 84 2.79 7.05 3.96
CA ILE A 84 3.18 5.63 3.98
C ILE A 84 2.02 4.82 3.43
N TYR A 85 2.30 3.88 2.54
CA TYR A 85 1.25 3.09 1.91
C TYR A 85 1.65 1.63 1.66
N GLY A 86 0.65 0.75 1.55
CA GLY A 86 0.84 -0.64 1.13
C GLY A 86 1.13 -0.74 -0.37
N VAL A 87 2.25 -1.38 -0.72
CA VAL A 87 2.68 -1.57 -2.12
C VAL A 87 1.69 -2.40 -2.95
N ASP A 88 0.82 -3.17 -2.29
CA ASP A 88 -0.19 -4.02 -2.90
C ASP A 88 -1.42 -3.26 -3.42
N ASN A 89 -1.57 -1.96 -3.13
CA ASN A 89 -2.64 -1.14 -3.70
C ASN A 89 -2.24 -0.57 -5.06
N ALA A 90 -2.73 -1.19 -6.15
CA ALA A 90 -2.29 -0.90 -7.51
C ALA A 90 -2.61 0.53 -8.01
N ILE A 91 -3.61 1.22 -7.43
CA ILE A 91 -4.02 2.57 -7.83
C ILE A 91 -3.72 3.65 -6.78
N VAL A 92 -2.83 3.34 -5.83
CA VAL A 92 -2.49 4.26 -4.76
C VAL A 92 -1.98 5.61 -5.30
N ARG A 93 -2.58 6.70 -4.80
CA ARG A 93 -2.21 8.07 -5.15
C ARG A 93 -1.02 8.53 -4.33
N VAL A 94 0.11 8.78 -5.00
CA VAL A 94 1.38 9.12 -4.35
C VAL A 94 2.05 10.33 -5.03
N PRO A 95 2.29 11.43 -4.29
CA PRO A 95 1.66 11.80 -3.03
C PRO A 95 0.19 12.22 -3.24
N ASP A 96 -0.71 11.98 -2.28
CA ASP A 96 -2.11 12.42 -2.38
C ASP A 96 -2.35 13.85 -1.85
N PRO A 97 -2.52 14.88 -2.71
CA PRO A 97 -2.61 16.26 -2.26
C PRO A 97 -3.86 16.57 -1.42
N VAL A 98 -4.97 15.85 -1.62
CA VAL A 98 -6.22 16.06 -0.86
C VAL A 98 -6.03 15.60 0.58
N MET A 99 -5.41 14.43 0.77
CA MET A 99 -5.10 13.90 2.10
C MET A 99 -4.15 14.84 2.85
N PHE A 100 -3.04 15.24 2.24
CA PHE A 100 -2.09 16.14 2.87
C PHE A 100 -2.73 17.49 3.18
N GLY A 101 -3.45 18.09 2.23
CA GLY A 101 -4.10 19.39 2.41
C GLY A 101 -5.09 19.40 3.57
N LEU A 102 -5.93 18.37 3.67
CA LEU A 102 -6.91 18.23 4.74
C LEU A 102 -6.24 18.11 6.12
N PHE A 103 -5.31 17.16 6.27
CA PHE A 103 -4.66 16.90 7.56
C PHE A 103 -3.74 18.04 7.99
N MET A 104 -3.09 18.72 7.04
CA MET A 104 -2.33 19.94 7.33
C MET A 104 -3.24 21.08 7.82
N GLN A 105 -4.40 21.28 7.18
CA GLN A 105 -5.36 22.31 7.58
C GLN A 105 -5.92 22.04 8.99
N GLU A 106 -6.20 20.77 9.29
CA GLU A 106 -6.67 20.36 10.61
C GLU A 106 -5.57 20.35 11.67
N GLY A 107 -4.30 20.36 11.28
CA GLY A 107 -3.18 20.26 12.22
C GLY A 107 -3.09 18.86 12.83
N ASP A 108 -3.41 17.82 12.04
CA ASP A 108 -3.29 16.43 12.46
C ASP A 108 -1.81 16.02 12.47
N ASP A 109 -1.36 15.32 13.52
CA ASP A 109 0.02 14.83 13.65
C ASP A 109 0.22 13.44 13.01
N ALA A 110 -0.90 12.70 12.91
CA ALA A 110 -1.05 11.43 12.22
C ALA A 110 -2.39 11.38 11.47
N GLY A 111 -2.49 10.57 10.43
CA GLY A 111 -3.72 10.45 9.66
C GLY A 111 -3.78 9.13 8.91
N ASN A 112 -4.98 8.72 8.54
CA ASN A 112 -5.18 7.55 7.70
C ASN A 112 -6.32 7.77 6.71
N LYS A 113 -6.25 7.08 5.58
CA LYS A 113 -7.41 6.84 4.71
C LYS A 113 -8.09 5.53 5.06
N CYS A 114 -9.41 5.56 4.90
CA CYS A 114 -10.30 4.42 5.01
C CYS A 114 -11.18 4.30 3.77
N VAL A 115 -11.69 3.10 3.53
CA VAL A 115 -12.83 2.88 2.65
C VAL A 115 -14.01 2.36 3.47
N ALA A 116 -15.23 2.59 2.98
CA ALA A 116 -16.38 1.93 3.57
C ALA A 116 -16.28 0.42 3.34
N LYS A 117 -16.52 -0.39 4.38
CA LYS A 117 -16.58 -1.84 4.25
C LYS A 117 -17.67 -2.27 3.26
N ASN A 118 -17.40 -3.29 2.46
CA ASN A 118 -18.39 -3.94 1.58
C ASN A 118 -19.49 -4.67 2.36
N GLY A 119 -19.21 -5.01 3.62
CA GLY A 119 -20.15 -5.69 4.50
C GLY A 119 -19.50 -6.06 5.84
N PRO A 120 -20.29 -6.62 6.77
CA PRO A 120 -19.84 -6.91 8.13
C PRO A 120 -18.63 -7.85 8.17
N HIS A 121 -18.56 -8.83 7.25
CA HIS A 121 -17.54 -9.88 7.21
C HIS A 121 -16.38 -9.63 6.25
N GLU A 122 -16.22 -8.41 5.71
CA GLU A 122 -15.02 -8.08 4.95
C GLU A 122 -13.77 -8.21 5.84
N ARG A 123 -12.74 -8.91 5.33
CA ARG A 123 -11.48 -9.19 6.03
C ARG A 123 -10.53 -8.00 5.98
N VAL A 124 -10.96 -6.91 6.60
CA VAL A 124 -10.20 -5.66 6.72
C VAL A 124 -10.26 -5.18 8.16
N GLY A 125 -9.12 -4.70 8.69
CA GLY A 125 -9.10 -4.02 9.97
C GLY A 125 -10.00 -2.78 9.96
N VAL A 126 -10.56 -2.43 11.11
CA VAL A 126 -11.48 -1.29 11.23
C VAL A 126 -10.88 -0.20 12.11
N VAL A 127 -10.80 1.00 11.56
CA VAL A 127 -10.39 2.19 12.30
C VAL A 127 -11.53 2.59 13.24
N CYS A 128 -11.23 2.69 14.53
CA CYS A 128 -12.19 3.04 15.55
C CYS A 128 -11.52 3.78 16.71
N LYS A 129 -12.29 4.11 17.76
CA LYS A 129 -11.75 4.62 19.02
C LYS A 129 -11.93 3.59 20.13
N LYS A 130 -10.83 3.20 20.75
CA LYS A 130 -10.80 2.35 21.95
C LYS A 130 -10.31 3.20 23.12
N GLY A 131 -11.14 3.37 24.15
CA GLY A 131 -10.81 4.25 25.29
C GLY A 131 -10.57 5.72 24.89
N GLY A 132 -11.29 6.21 23.87
CA GLY A 132 -11.15 7.57 23.36
C GLY A 132 -9.95 7.82 22.44
N LYS A 133 -9.07 6.83 22.25
CA LYS A 133 -7.90 6.91 21.37
C LYS A 133 -8.13 6.15 20.07
N TYR A 134 -7.62 6.69 18.96
CA TYR A 134 -7.69 6.01 17.66
C TYR A 134 -6.93 4.68 17.70
N ASN A 135 -7.50 3.69 17.03
CA ASN A 135 -6.96 2.34 16.97
C ASN A 135 -7.46 1.63 15.70
N VAL A 136 -6.85 0.51 15.37
CA VAL A 136 -7.35 -0.41 14.34
C VAL A 136 -7.61 -1.75 15.01
N VAL A 137 -8.83 -2.25 14.88
CA VAL A 137 -9.18 -3.59 15.37
C VAL A 137 -9.21 -4.50 14.16
N GLU A 138 -8.36 -5.53 14.17
CA GLU A 138 -8.31 -6.51 13.09
C GLU A 138 -9.61 -7.31 13.00
N TYR A 139 -9.96 -7.75 11.80
CA TYR A 139 -11.22 -8.47 11.57
C TYR A 139 -11.33 -9.76 12.39
N SER A 140 -10.19 -10.39 12.70
CA SER A 140 -10.10 -11.59 13.56
C SER A 140 -10.38 -11.32 15.03
N GLU A 141 -10.36 -10.04 15.45
CA GLU A 141 -10.62 -9.61 16.83
C GLU A 141 -12.04 -9.08 17.04
N LEU A 142 -12.81 -8.91 15.96
CA LEU A 142 -14.21 -8.48 16.03
C LEU A 142 -15.11 -9.66 16.39
N SER A 143 -15.97 -9.46 17.38
CA SER A 143 -17.10 -10.37 17.62
C SER A 143 -18.15 -10.22 16.51
N GLU A 144 -18.97 -11.26 16.32
CA GLU A 144 -20.09 -11.22 15.37
C GLU A 144 -21.05 -10.05 15.66
N GLU A 145 -21.32 -9.78 16.94
CA GLU A 145 -22.13 -8.65 17.39
C GLU A 145 -21.52 -7.30 16.95
N MET A 146 -20.23 -7.11 17.17
CA MET A 146 -19.53 -5.88 16.76
C MET A 146 -19.46 -5.74 15.24
N ALA A 147 -19.22 -6.84 14.52
CA ALA A 147 -19.06 -6.84 13.07
C ALA A 147 -20.37 -6.49 12.34
N THR A 148 -21.52 -6.90 12.89
CA THR A 148 -22.85 -6.74 12.29
C THR A 148 -23.66 -5.56 12.87
N GLN A 149 -23.11 -4.86 13.87
CA GLN A 149 -23.78 -3.72 14.50
C GLN A 149 -24.08 -2.61 13.48
N THR A 150 -25.34 -2.15 13.47
CA THR A 150 -25.81 -1.06 12.61
C THR A 150 -26.34 0.13 13.42
N ASP A 151 -26.26 1.32 12.82
CA ASP A 151 -26.91 2.53 13.33
C ASP A 151 -28.42 2.54 13.01
N ALA A 152 -29.12 3.64 13.34
CA ALA A 152 -30.56 3.75 13.12
C ALA A 152 -30.95 3.75 11.64
N GLU A 153 -30.01 4.13 10.78
CA GLU A 153 -30.14 4.21 9.33
C GLU A 153 -29.77 2.89 8.62
N GLY A 154 -29.29 1.89 9.38
CA GLY A 154 -28.90 0.57 8.87
C GLY A 154 -27.45 0.51 8.35
N ASN A 155 -26.63 1.54 8.56
CA ASN A 155 -25.22 1.52 8.21
C ASN A 155 -24.41 0.80 9.27
N LEU A 156 -23.33 0.12 8.89
CA LEU A 156 -22.41 -0.49 9.85
C LEU A 156 -21.76 0.58 10.74
N VAL A 157 -21.84 0.41 12.05
CA VAL A 157 -21.19 1.29 13.04
C VAL A 157 -19.66 1.23 12.86
N LEU A 158 -19.13 0.02 12.68
CA LEU A 158 -17.73 -0.25 12.42
C LEU A 158 -17.48 -0.43 10.92
N SER A 159 -17.56 0.67 10.17
CA SER A 159 -17.52 0.70 8.70
C SER A 159 -16.21 1.20 8.08
N ALA A 160 -15.34 1.84 8.86
CA ALA A 160 -14.11 2.46 8.36
C ALA A 160 -12.99 1.42 8.16
N GLY A 161 -12.97 0.78 6.98
CA GLY A 161 -11.97 -0.21 6.60
C GLY A 161 -10.60 0.41 6.39
N PHE A 162 -9.60 -0.06 7.14
CA PHE A 162 -8.22 0.38 7.07
C PHE A 162 -7.53 -0.10 5.79
N ILE A 163 -7.03 0.82 4.97
CA ILE A 163 -6.40 0.52 3.67
C ILE A 163 -4.89 0.70 3.63
N CYS A 164 -4.23 0.85 4.79
CA CYS A 164 -2.80 1.11 4.89
C CYS A 164 -2.34 2.25 3.97
N ASN A 165 -2.97 3.42 4.11
CA ASN A 165 -2.55 4.66 3.47
C ASN A 165 -2.57 5.75 4.54
N LEU A 166 -1.39 6.14 4.98
CA LEU A 166 -1.13 6.85 6.21
C LEU A 166 -0.47 8.19 5.90
N TYR A 167 -0.73 9.14 6.78
CA TYR A 167 -0.06 10.42 6.85
C TYR A 167 0.60 10.55 8.21
N TYR A 168 1.84 11.03 8.25
CA TYR A 168 2.49 11.41 9.50
C TYR A 168 3.27 12.70 9.32
N THR A 169 3.27 13.53 10.35
CA THR A 169 4.30 14.56 10.49
C THR A 169 5.64 13.89 10.81
N VAL A 170 6.75 14.47 10.32
CA VAL A 170 8.09 13.99 10.68
C VAL A 170 8.31 14.14 12.19
N ASP A 171 7.75 15.17 12.82
CA ASP A 171 7.82 15.35 14.28
C ASP A 171 7.15 14.20 15.04
N PHE A 172 5.99 13.70 14.57
CA PHE A 172 5.36 12.52 15.14
C PHE A 172 6.26 11.28 15.02
N LEU A 173 6.85 11.04 13.83
CA LEU A 173 7.76 9.91 13.62
C LEU A 173 9.01 9.98 14.51
N VAL A 174 9.52 11.19 14.76
CA VAL A 174 10.69 11.43 15.60
C VAL A 174 10.37 11.27 17.09
N THR A 175 9.23 11.80 17.54
CA THR A 175 8.94 11.96 18.98
C THR A 175 8.04 10.87 19.55
N LYS A 176 7.20 10.24 18.73
CA LYS A 176 6.25 9.20 19.15
C LYS A 176 6.63 7.83 18.58
N CYS A 177 7.31 7.77 17.44
CA CYS A 177 7.73 6.50 16.83
C CYS A 177 9.23 6.22 16.92
N SER A 178 9.91 6.68 17.99
CA SER A 178 11.32 6.37 18.22
C SER A 178 11.49 5.01 18.91
N PRO A 179 12.68 4.38 18.85
CA PRO A 179 12.94 3.13 19.55
C PRO A 179 12.62 3.15 21.05
N GLU A 180 12.71 4.31 21.70
CA GLU A 180 12.44 4.51 23.12
C GLU A 180 10.95 4.68 23.44
N THR A 181 10.15 5.12 22.47
CA THR A 181 8.72 5.43 22.66
C THR A 181 7.79 4.42 22.03
N LEU A 182 8.27 3.63 21.06
CA LEU A 182 7.47 2.63 20.38
C LEU A 182 6.86 1.62 21.37
N PRO A 183 5.59 1.21 21.14
CA PRO A 183 4.97 0.21 21.98
C PRO A 183 5.73 -1.12 21.82
N LEU A 184 6.05 -1.77 22.94
CA LEU A 184 6.55 -3.14 22.97
C LEU A 184 5.38 -4.12 22.77
N LEU A 185 4.68 -3.98 21.65
CA LEU A 185 3.53 -4.79 21.27
C LEU A 185 3.90 -5.67 20.07
N TYR A 186 3.80 -6.98 20.27
CA TYR A 186 4.01 -7.97 19.23
C TYR A 186 2.78 -8.85 19.09
N HIS A 187 2.29 -8.94 17.85
CA HIS A 187 1.21 -9.81 17.45
C HIS A 187 1.79 -11.18 17.10
N VAL A 188 1.14 -12.23 17.59
CA VAL A 188 1.67 -13.60 17.53
C VAL A 188 0.96 -14.38 16.43
N ALA A 189 1.71 -14.82 15.43
CA ALA A 189 1.21 -15.67 14.35
C ALA A 189 1.79 -17.09 14.47
N ARG A 190 0.94 -18.09 14.75
CA ARG A 190 1.33 -19.51 14.74
C ARG A 190 1.58 -19.98 13.31
N LYS A 191 2.75 -20.56 13.05
CA LYS A 191 3.17 -21.00 11.70
C LYS A 191 3.90 -22.34 11.76
N ALA A 192 3.86 -23.05 10.64
CA ALA A 192 4.76 -24.17 10.35
C ALA A 192 6.10 -23.57 9.87
N ILE A 193 7.10 -23.60 10.73
CA ILE A 193 8.41 -22.96 10.55
C ILE A 193 9.44 -24.06 10.31
N PRO A 194 10.10 -24.08 9.13
CA PRO A 194 11.18 -25.01 8.87
C PRO A 194 12.28 -24.89 9.93
N TYR A 195 12.75 -26.02 10.45
CA TYR A 195 13.75 -26.05 11.51
C TYR A 195 14.79 -27.13 11.25
N TYR A 196 15.98 -26.96 11.83
CA TYR A 196 17.03 -27.97 11.84
C TYR A 196 16.78 -28.98 12.95
N ASP A 197 16.63 -30.25 12.58
CA ASP A 197 16.53 -31.36 13.51
C ASP A 197 17.92 -31.90 13.82
N GLU A 198 18.36 -31.71 15.07
CA GLU A 198 19.69 -32.12 15.53
C GLU A 198 19.85 -33.65 15.59
N ALA A 199 18.76 -34.40 15.81
CA ALA A 199 18.81 -35.86 15.87
C ALA A 199 18.92 -36.46 14.47
N GLU A 200 18.13 -35.94 13.52
CA GLU A 200 18.11 -36.40 12.12
C GLU A 200 19.17 -35.71 11.24
N LYS A 201 19.86 -34.71 11.79
CA LYS A 201 20.87 -33.90 11.10
C LYS A 201 20.39 -33.29 9.78
N THR A 202 19.10 -32.91 9.71
CA THR A 202 18.46 -32.40 8.48
C THR A 202 17.45 -31.29 8.77
N THR A 203 17.10 -30.50 7.75
CA THR A 203 16.04 -29.48 7.87
C THR A 203 14.68 -30.12 7.60
N VAL A 204 13.77 -29.98 8.57
CA VAL A 204 12.41 -30.49 8.52
C VAL A 204 11.45 -29.36 8.15
N LYS A 205 10.53 -29.63 7.23
CA LYS A 205 9.37 -28.76 6.93
C LYS A 205 8.14 -29.34 7.61
N PRO A 206 7.70 -28.81 8.76
CA PRO A 206 6.59 -29.38 9.50
C PRO A 206 5.26 -29.19 8.75
N LYS A 207 4.33 -30.13 8.93
CA LYS A 207 2.98 -30.05 8.36
C LYS A 207 2.04 -29.18 9.20
N GLU A 208 2.20 -29.26 10.52
CA GLU A 208 1.43 -28.49 11.49
C GLU A 208 2.27 -27.34 12.07
N PRO A 209 1.63 -26.27 12.59
CA PRO A 209 2.36 -25.20 13.26
C PRO A 209 3.20 -25.69 14.46
N ASN A 210 4.51 -25.41 14.42
CA ASN A 210 5.48 -25.79 15.45
C ASN A 210 6.09 -24.58 16.20
N GLY A 211 5.71 -23.36 15.82
CA GLY A 211 6.20 -22.15 16.47
C GLY A 211 5.41 -20.91 16.10
N VAL A 212 5.95 -19.77 16.51
CA VAL A 212 5.37 -18.45 16.35
C VAL A 212 6.32 -17.49 15.65
N LYS A 213 5.74 -16.62 14.84
CA LYS A 213 6.36 -15.38 14.34
C LYS A 213 5.72 -14.21 15.08
N MET A 214 6.56 -13.22 15.42
CA MET A 214 6.13 -11.98 16.07
C MET A 214 6.18 -10.86 15.05
N GLU A 215 5.11 -10.06 14.98
CA GLU A 215 4.99 -8.94 14.06
C GLU A 215 4.50 -7.71 14.83
N SER A 216 5.07 -6.55 14.54
CA SER A 216 4.53 -5.27 14.98
C SER A 216 3.64 -4.68 13.87
N PHE A 217 2.56 -3.98 14.24
CA PHE A 217 1.66 -3.38 13.26
C PHE A 217 1.83 -1.87 13.16
N ILE A 218 1.81 -1.36 11.93
CA ILE A 218 2.04 0.04 11.60
C ILE A 218 1.02 1.00 12.22
N PHE A 219 -0.16 0.49 12.58
CA PHE A 219 -1.23 1.25 13.20
C PHE A 219 -1.19 1.24 14.73
N ASP A 220 -0.31 0.44 15.36
CA ASP A 220 -0.23 0.35 16.82
C ASP A 220 0.25 1.65 17.48
N VAL A 221 0.79 2.59 16.69
CA VAL A 221 1.18 3.94 17.13
C VAL A 221 0.02 4.94 17.12
N PHE A 222 -1.13 4.61 16.52
CA PHE A 222 -2.28 5.54 16.44
C PHE A 222 -2.72 6.10 17.81
N PRO A 223 -2.73 5.34 18.92
CA PRO A 223 -3.09 5.88 20.22
C PRO A 223 -2.17 6.99 20.74
N MET A 224 -0.95 7.09 20.19
CA MET A 224 0.07 8.05 20.58
C MET A 224 -0.12 9.42 19.91
N SER A 225 -0.97 9.50 18.88
CA SER A 225 -1.32 10.75 18.20
C SER A 225 -2.08 11.69 19.13
N GLU A 226 -1.75 12.96 19.03
CA GLU A 226 -2.43 14.05 19.74
C GLU A 226 -3.72 14.45 19.01
N LYS A 227 -3.66 14.53 17.68
CA LYS A 227 -4.82 14.77 16.81
C LYS A 227 -4.70 13.94 15.54
N MET A 228 -5.54 12.91 15.43
CA MET A 228 -5.50 12.01 14.28
C MET A 228 -6.64 12.29 13.28
N GLY A 229 -6.28 12.45 12.02
CA GLY A 229 -7.20 12.51 10.90
C GLY A 229 -7.66 11.13 10.42
N CYS A 230 -8.91 11.03 9.97
CA CYS A 230 -9.45 9.84 9.32
C CYS A 230 -10.27 10.26 8.10
N LEU A 231 -9.79 9.93 6.90
CA LEU A 231 -10.40 10.33 5.64
C LEU A 231 -11.07 9.13 4.97
N LEU A 232 -12.40 9.12 4.90
CA LEU A 232 -13.16 8.13 4.14
C LEU A 232 -13.11 8.49 2.66
N VAL A 233 -12.55 7.60 1.82
CA VAL A 233 -12.42 7.80 0.37
C VAL A 233 -13.29 6.81 -0.42
N PRO A 234 -13.60 7.10 -1.70
CA PRO A 234 -14.23 6.12 -2.57
C PRO A 234 -13.40 4.83 -2.65
N ARG A 235 -14.10 3.69 -2.71
CA ARG A 235 -13.44 2.37 -2.79
C ARG A 235 -12.57 2.20 -4.06
N SER A 236 -12.81 2.98 -5.10
CA SER A 236 -11.95 3.03 -6.28
C SER A 236 -10.51 3.46 -6.00
N GLU A 237 -10.20 4.01 -4.82
CA GLU A 237 -8.83 4.30 -4.37
C GLU A 237 -8.14 3.10 -3.67
N PHE A 238 -8.80 1.94 -3.64
CA PHE A 238 -8.30 0.73 -2.98
C PHE A 238 -8.43 -0.50 -3.86
N THR A 239 -7.32 -0.90 -4.48
CA THR A 239 -7.20 -2.05 -5.39
C THR A 239 -6.12 -3.02 -4.91
N PRO A 240 -6.32 -3.69 -3.76
CA PRO A 240 -5.32 -4.57 -3.17
C PRO A 240 -5.06 -5.80 -4.05
N VAL A 241 -3.80 -6.21 -4.14
CA VAL A 241 -3.35 -7.44 -4.79
C VAL A 241 -2.66 -8.34 -3.76
N LYS A 242 -3.44 -9.25 -3.19
CA LYS A 242 -3.03 -10.17 -2.11
C LYS A 242 -3.10 -11.64 -2.50
N ASN A 243 -3.89 -11.95 -3.52
CA ASN A 243 -4.16 -13.32 -3.95
C ASN A 243 -3.88 -13.51 -5.44
N GLY A 244 -3.68 -14.77 -5.85
CA GLY A 244 -3.71 -15.13 -7.27
C GLY A 244 -5.12 -15.01 -7.87
N ASN A 245 -5.21 -14.97 -9.20
CA ASN A 245 -6.48 -14.80 -9.93
C ASN A 245 -7.54 -15.88 -9.67
N ASP A 246 -7.15 -17.04 -9.13
CA ASP A 246 -8.08 -18.10 -8.74
C ASP A 246 -8.99 -17.70 -7.57
N ALA A 247 -8.55 -16.76 -6.72
CA ALA A 247 -9.34 -16.28 -5.58
C ALA A 247 -10.52 -15.40 -6.00
N LYS A 248 -10.45 -14.72 -7.15
CA LYS A 248 -11.46 -13.77 -7.66
C LYS A 248 -11.73 -12.52 -6.80
N PHE A 249 -10.99 -12.31 -5.72
CA PHE A 249 -11.00 -11.10 -4.89
C PHE A 249 -9.57 -10.73 -4.47
N ASP A 250 -9.32 -9.44 -4.25
CA ASP A 250 -8.01 -8.88 -3.91
C ASP A 250 -6.88 -9.52 -4.74
N CYS A 251 -7.11 -9.65 -6.03
CA CYS A 251 -6.23 -10.31 -7.00
C CYS A 251 -6.00 -9.42 -8.21
N PRO A 252 -5.02 -9.72 -9.08
CA PRO A 252 -4.71 -8.91 -10.24
C PRO A 252 -5.93 -8.57 -11.12
N ASP A 253 -6.79 -9.53 -11.43
CA ASP A 253 -7.99 -9.30 -12.25
C ASP A 253 -8.98 -8.33 -11.57
N SER A 254 -9.19 -8.47 -10.26
CA SER A 254 -10.08 -7.57 -9.52
C SER A 254 -9.53 -6.15 -9.41
N ALA A 255 -8.20 -6.00 -9.25
CA ALA A 255 -7.54 -4.70 -9.22
C ALA A 255 -7.62 -4.00 -10.58
N ARG A 256 -7.31 -4.72 -11.68
CA ARG A 256 -7.46 -4.19 -13.05
C ARG A 256 -8.88 -3.74 -13.34
N LYS A 257 -9.87 -4.56 -12.98
CA LYS A 257 -11.27 -4.21 -13.16
C LYS A 257 -11.62 -2.88 -12.50
N ILE A 258 -11.25 -2.69 -11.23
CA ILE A 258 -11.54 -1.44 -10.51
C ILE A 258 -10.81 -0.25 -11.16
N MET A 259 -9.56 -0.43 -11.59
CA MET A 259 -8.81 0.61 -12.31
C MET A 259 -9.47 0.99 -13.63
N GLU A 260 -9.83 0.01 -14.45
CA GLU A 260 -10.51 0.19 -15.75
C GLU A 260 -11.86 0.86 -15.59
N ASP A 261 -12.67 0.41 -14.62
CA ASP A 261 -13.95 1.05 -14.29
C ASP A 261 -13.74 2.51 -13.87
N THR A 262 -12.67 2.80 -13.10
CA THR A 262 -12.32 4.17 -12.68
C THR A 262 -11.92 5.05 -13.87
N PHE A 263 -11.05 4.55 -14.76
CA PHE A 263 -10.64 5.28 -15.95
C PHE A 263 -11.80 5.51 -16.92
N ALA A 264 -12.66 4.52 -17.10
CA ALA A 264 -13.86 4.64 -17.91
C ALA A 264 -14.78 5.74 -17.36
N GLN A 265 -15.02 5.75 -16.04
CA GLN A 265 -15.80 6.79 -15.37
C GLN A 265 -15.20 8.18 -15.59
N TRP A 266 -13.89 8.34 -15.46
CA TRP A 266 -13.21 9.63 -15.69
C TRP A 266 -13.41 10.14 -17.12
N LEU A 267 -13.23 9.28 -18.12
CA LEU A 267 -13.36 9.63 -19.54
C LEU A 267 -14.82 9.92 -19.91
N GLN A 268 -15.76 9.10 -19.45
CA GLN A 268 -17.19 9.30 -19.69
C GLN A 268 -17.73 10.57 -19.04
N ALA A 269 -17.22 10.95 -17.85
CA ALA A 269 -17.53 12.22 -17.21
C ALA A 269 -17.08 13.43 -18.03
N ARG A 270 -16.20 13.24 -19.03
CA ARG A 270 -15.77 14.24 -20.02
C ARG A 270 -16.39 14.00 -21.39
N HIS A 271 -17.49 13.26 -21.47
CA HIS A 271 -18.21 12.97 -22.71
C HIS A 271 -17.38 12.27 -23.79
N CYS A 272 -16.28 11.59 -23.42
CA CYS A 272 -15.60 10.68 -24.32
C CYS A 272 -16.49 9.48 -24.63
N GLN A 273 -16.48 9.02 -25.88
CA GLN A 273 -17.18 7.81 -26.30
C GLN A 273 -16.22 6.62 -26.27
N LEU A 274 -16.49 5.64 -25.42
CA LEU A 274 -15.71 4.39 -25.38
C LEU A 274 -16.32 3.38 -26.35
N GLN A 275 -15.56 3.02 -27.39
CA GLN A 275 -15.96 2.02 -28.39
C GLN A 275 -15.23 0.70 -28.14
N GLY A 276 -15.99 -0.37 -27.93
CA GLY A 276 -15.47 -1.70 -27.61
C GLY A 276 -16.11 -2.26 -26.34
N THR A 277 -15.60 -3.39 -25.87
CA THR A 277 -16.00 -3.99 -24.58
C THR A 277 -15.04 -3.51 -23.50
N LEU A 278 -15.57 -3.09 -22.36
CA LEU A 278 -14.77 -2.84 -21.15
C LEU A 278 -14.61 -4.18 -20.41
N ASP A 279 -13.62 -4.96 -20.82
CA ASP A 279 -13.17 -6.19 -20.18
C ASP A 279 -11.70 -6.07 -19.73
N SER A 280 -11.14 -7.14 -19.17
CA SER A 280 -9.77 -7.10 -18.63
C SER A 280 -8.77 -6.73 -19.71
N HIS A 281 -7.90 -5.77 -19.40
CA HIS A 281 -6.89 -5.20 -20.30
C HIS A 281 -7.44 -4.28 -21.40
N ALA A 282 -8.62 -3.68 -21.19
CA ALA A 282 -9.26 -2.83 -22.19
C ALA A 282 -8.86 -1.34 -22.12
N LEU A 283 -8.53 -0.80 -20.95
CA LEU A 283 -8.38 0.65 -20.79
C LEU A 283 -7.37 1.05 -19.70
N GLU A 284 -6.46 1.94 -20.06
CA GLU A 284 -5.50 2.53 -19.13
C GLU A 284 -5.34 4.03 -19.40
N VAL A 285 -5.28 4.83 -18.34
CA VAL A 285 -4.90 6.24 -18.40
C VAL A 285 -3.62 6.39 -17.61
N SER A 286 -2.54 6.80 -18.26
CA SER A 286 -1.26 7.03 -17.59
C SER A 286 -1.39 8.10 -16.51
N GLY A 287 -0.75 7.87 -15.37
CA GLY A 287 -0.62 8.87 -14.30
C GLY A 287 0.06 10.16 -14.74
N LEU A 288 0.83 10.16 -15.84
CA LEU A 288 1.40 11.38 -16.43
C LEU A 288 0.36 12.17 -17.26
N VAL A 289 -0.71 11.53 -17.72
CA VAL A 289 -1.83 12.20 -18.40
C VAL A 289 -2.80 12.78 -17.37
N SER A 290 -3.16 11.97 -16.37
CA SER A 290 -4.12 12.33 -15.33
C SER A 290 -3.85 11.53 -14.05
N PHE A 291 -3.71 12.21 -12.92
CA PHE A 291 -3.44 11.61 -11.61
C PHE A 291 -4.71 11.09 -10.92
N ALA A 292 -5.80 11.86 -11.01
CA ALA A 292 -7.08 11.58 -10.34
C ALA A 292 -8.30 11.96 -11.20
N GLY A 293 -8.15 12.00 -12.52
CA GLY A 293 -9.22 12.34 -13.48
C GLY A 293 -9.22 13.80 -13.97
N GLU A 294 -8.27 14.62 -13.51
CA GLU A 294 -8.04 15.98 -14.01
C GLU A 294 -7.29 15.98 -15.35
N ASN A 295 -7.30 17.10 -16.09
CA ASN A 295 -6.67 17.25 -17.41
C ASN A 295 -7.25 16.33 -18.51
N LEU A 296 -8.43 15.76 -18.31
CA LEU A 296 -9.11 14.91 -19.30
C LEU A 296 -10.14 15.67 -20.13
N GLU A 297 -10.49 16.90 -19.75
CA GLU A 297 -11.35 17.80 -20.51
C GLU A 297 -10.85 18.07 -21.93
N ARG A 298 -9.53 17.99 -22.16
CA ARG A 298 -8.92 18.07 -23.50
C ARG A 298 -9.25 16.90 -24.43
N LEU A 299 -9.85 15.83 -23.89
CA LEU A 299 -10.32 14.66 -24.65
C LEU A 299 -11.83 14.70 -24.90
N GLU A 300 -12.49 15.80 -24.53
CA GLU A 300 -13.94 15.93 -24.64
C GLU A 300 -14.44 15.65 -26.06
N GLY A 301 -15.49 14.81 -26.16
CA GLY A 301 -16.11 14.41 -27.42
C GLY A 301 -15.31 13.42 -28.27
N GLN A 302 -14.11 13.01 -27.85
CA GLN A 302 -13.30 12.02 -28.58
C GLN A 302 -13.92 10.62 -28.50
N THR A 303 -13.78 9.85 -29.58
CA THR A 303 -14.10 8.42 -29.60
C THR A 303 -12.81 7.61 -29.38
N LEU A 304 -12.78 6.84 -28.30
CA LEU A 304 -11.63 6.02 -27.88
C LEU A 304 -11.95 4.55 -28.16
N VAL A 305 -11.17 3.92 -29.03
CA VAL A 305 -11.38 2.53 -29.45
C VAL A 305 -10.51 1.62 -28.59
N MET A 306 -11.15 0.79 -27.75
CA MET A 306 -10.52 -0.17 -26.85
C MET A 306 -10.15 -1.48 -27.58
N PRO A 307 -9.12 -2.23 -27.15
CA PRO A 307 -8.25 -1.94 -26.01
C PRO A 307 -7.26 -0.81 -26.29
N CYS A 308 -7.12 0.14 -25.37
CA CYS A 308 -6.21 1.27 -25.53
C CYS A 308 -5.61 1.83 -24.24
N VAL A 309 -4.45 2.47 -24.38
CA VAL A 309 -3.83 3.31 -23.35
C VAL A 309 -3.82 4.77 -23.79
N ILE A 310 -4.20 5.66 -22.89
CA ILE A 310 -4.05 7.11 -23.03
C ILE A 310 -2.80 7.54 -22.28
N CYS A 311 -1.76 7.92 -23.00
CA CYS A 311 -0.44 8.24 -22.45
C CYS A 311 0.19 9.46 -23.14
N ARG A 312 1.25 10.01 -22.54
CA ARG A 312 2.06 11.05 -23.18
C ARG A 312 2.88 10.46 -24.31
N LYS A 313 3.18 11.27 -25.32
CA LYS A 313 4.12 10.93 -26.41
C LYS A 313 5.50 10.51 -25.90
N SER A 314 5.91 10.99 -24.72
CA SER A 314 7.20 10.64 -24.11
C SER A 314 7.24 9.25 -23.48
N GLU A 315 6.10 8.58 -23.34
CA GLU A 315 5.99 7.26 -22.70
C GLU A 315 6.04 6.10 -23.71
N VAL A 316 6.03 6.41 -25.00
CA VAL A 316 5.87 5.45 -26.09
C VAL A 316 7.11 5.44 -26.96
N SER A 317 7.47 4.26 -27.45
CA SER A 317 8.57 4.11 -28.41
C SER A 317 8.24 4.78 -29.74
N GLU A 318 9.28 5.12 -30.54
CA GLU A 318 9.08 5.66 -31.90
C GLU A 318 8.19 4.75 -32.76
N LYS A 319 8.33 3.43 -32.60
CA LYS A 319 7.51 2.44 -33.30
C LYS A 319 6.04 2.50 -32.88
N GLU A 320 5.75 2.59 -31.58
CA GLU A 320 4.36 2.70 -31.10
C GLU A 320 3.72 4.01 -31.53
N LEU A 321 4.51 5.10 -31.62
CA LEU A 321 4.05 6.40 -32.09
C LEU A 321 3.58 6.40 -33.55
N GLU A 322 4.16 5.56 -34.42
CA GLU A 322 3.75 5.43 -35.82
C GLU A 322 2.31 4.92 -35.95
N GLU A 323 1.87 4.08 -35.02
CA GLU A 323 0.53 3.47 -34.99
C GLU A 323 -0.43 4.19 -34.02
N ALA A 324 0.07 5.12 -33.21
CA ALA A 324 -0.69 5.83 -32.20
C ALA A 324 -1.58 6.94 -32.80
N ALA A 325 -2.81 7.05 -32.30
CA ALA A 325 -3.66 8.18 -32.63
C ALA A 325 -3.33 9.37 -31.71
N THR A 326 -3.02 10.54 -32.27
CA THR A 326 -2.93 11.76 -31.46
C THR A 326 -4.33 12.15 -30.99
N VAL A 327 -4.51 12.26 -29.67
CA VAL A 327 -5.81 12.66 -29.09
C VAL A 327 -5.84 14.16 -28.82
N CYS A 328 -4.73 14.70 -28.28
CA CYS A 328 -4.51 16.15 -28.12
C CYS A 328 -3.00 16.45 -28.04
N GLU A 329 -2.62 17.72 -27.82
CA GLU A 329 -1.21 18.10 -27.73
C GLU A 329 -0.48 17.30 -26.62
N GLY A 330 0.60 16.63 -27.01
CA GLY A 330 1.43 15.82 -26.11
C GLY A 330 0.84 14.48 -25.68
N VAL A 331 -0.42 14.14 -26.01
CA VAL A 331 -1.10 12.89 -25.62
C VAL A 331 -1.52 12.07 -26.83
N VAL A 332 -1.29 10.78 -26.71
CA VAL A 332 -1.63 9.79 -27.72
C VAL A 332 -2.47 8.66 -27.13
N MET A 333 -3.23 8.02 -28.00
CA MET A 333 -3.92 6.77 -27.75
C MET A 333 -3.16 5.68 -28.50
N VAL A 334 -2.61 4.71 -27.76
CA VAL A 334 -1.98 3.52 -28.34
C VAL A 334 -2.95 2.35 -28.22
N LYS A 335 -3.10 1.59 -29.29
CA LYS A 335 -3.92 0.37 -29.28
C LYS A 335 -3.13 -0.79 -28.70
N GLY A 336 -3.77 -1.59 -27.84
CA GLY A 336 -3.17 -2.78 -27.28
C GLY A 336 -3.68 -3.09 -25.88
N GLU A 337 -3.43 -4.31 -25.44
CA GLU A 337 -3.71 -4.73 -24.06
C GLU A 337 -2.86 -3.94 -23.06
N VAL A 338 -3.51 -3.49 -21.98
CA VAL A 338 -2.95 -2.59 -20.97
C VAL A 338 -2.82 -3.25 -19.59
N ASN A 339 -2.34 -2.53 -18.57
CA ASN A 339 -2.31 -2.99 -17.17
C ASN A 339 -1.56 -4.33 -16.94
N LYS A 340 -0.58 -4.66 -17.79
CA LYS A 340 0.19 -5.91 -17.74
C LYS A 340 1.08 -6.03 -16.49
N TYR A 341 1.30 -4.92 -15.79
CA TYR A 341 2.14 -4.82 -14.60
C TYR A 341 1.37 -4.97 -13.28
N VAL A 342 0.06 -5.26 -13.33
CA VAL A 342 -0.69 -5.69 -12.15
C VAL A 342 -0.52 -7.20 -12.01
N PHE A 343 0.31 -7.61 -11.06
CA PHE A 343 0.64 -9.01 -10.74
C PHE A 343 0.82 -9.20 -9.23
N LEU A 344 0.79 -10.46 -8.78
CA LEU A 344 1.01 -10.86 -7.39
C LEU A 344 2.50 -10.92 -7.05
#